data_AF-A0A9W5B7P1-F1
#
_entry.id   AF-A0A9W5B7P1-F1
#
_cell.length_a   1.000
_cell.length_b   1.000
_cell.length_c   1.000
_cell.angle_alpha   90.00
_cell.angle_beta   90.00
_cell.angle_gamma   90.00
#
_symmetry.space_group_name_H-M   'P 1'
#
loop_
_entity.id
_entity.type
_entity.pdbx_description
1 polymer ?
#
loop_
_entity_poly.entity_id
_entity_poly.type
_entity_poly.pdbx_seq_one_letter_code
_entity_poly.pdbx_strand_id
1 'polypeptide(L)'
;MKKMTDDRRTYLRGAYLDRIVEVAQFYIATHSYFIDSDFKSFIADEFSYLTELTDEEQQYLRDQVGLQSLARIATSRARDRKEIFGRLIADNPDVVIHDADFAFDIGWIDLVKDAVARMRTYPKSWRVRLDGGKEKFGCCVLFVSFDIHARGCMSEVERMREEIRLRSLGVCDICGEQGRLRIGQWAKTVCDRHAAVLGEMREDDGKWADPWRWHEEQPLEDHIAATSSSVADVQAGLDDEYPPEAAEVLKDLVPVRKRPRDHIADFMPQTAISRQIAADIDKKFGRKVDLLVELIVQIELAVVAAMSVADDDVDFWLRTEFDRWQGVQPLSEDDCAFLLRYARSLAIDERGRRDRRRDGAESLQRFLADHPDLVAEAAALGGRERELLDAYAGDLTDSAQGRVVKEEYLDGYIRDEIALWPDVLELSDDDREWLPVVASGADRCRIRAHPD
;
A
#
# COMPACT_ATOMS: atom_id res chain seq x y z
N MET A 1 0.83 39.77 -22.47
CA MET A 1 1.43 38.64 -23.22
C MET A 1 0.31 37.78 -23.76
N LYS A 2 0.40 37.36 -25.03
CA LYS A 2 -0.59 36.45 -25.63
C LYS A 2 -0.21 35.04 -25.21
N LYS A 3 -1.02 34.42 -24.35
CA LYS A 3 -0.80 33.05 -23.86
C LYS A 3 -0.65 32.09 -25.06
N MET A 4 0.38 31.25 -25.05
CA MET A 4 0.58 30.24 -26.09
C MET A 4 -0.62 29.27 -26.18
N THR A 5 -1.13 29.03 -27.40
CA THR A 5 -2.26 28.13 -27.64
C THR A 5 -1.83 26.66 -27.62
N ASP A 6 -2.75 25.74 -27.34
CA ASP A 6 -2.44 24.30 -27.31
C ASP A 6 -2.04 23.74 -28.69
N ASP A 7 -2.62 24.27 -29.76
CA ASP A 7 -2.19 23.95 -31.13
C ASP A 7 -0.73 24.35 -31.36
N ARG A 8 -0.31 25.51 -30.83
CA ARG A 8 1.06 25.98 -30.97
C ARG A 8 2.03 25.12 -30.16
N ARG A 9 1.66 24.71 -28.93
CA ARG A 9 2.43 23.76 -28.11
C ARG A 9 2.62 22.43 -28.82
N THR A 10 1.53 21.90 -29.37
CA THR A 10 1.54 20.63 -30.11
C THR A 10 2.44 20.71 -31.34
N TYR A 11 2.34 21.80 -32.11
CA TYR A 11 3.22 22.06 -33.23
C TYR A 11 4.70 22.12 -32.81
N LEU A 12 5.05 22.92 -31.79
CA LEU A 12 6.43 23.06 -31.33
C LEU A 12 7.01 21.73 -30.85
N ARG A 13 6.25 20.98 -30.04
CA ARG A 13 6.67 19.66 -29.57
C ARG A 13 6.93 18.70 -30.74
N GLY A 14 6.05 18.70 -31.75
CA GLY A 14 6.21 17.86 -32.93
C GLY A 14 7.40 18.27 -33.81
N ALA A 15 7.53 19.57 -34.10
CA ALA A 15 8.56 20.11 -34.98
C ALA A 15 9.99 19.97 -34.39
N TYR A 16 10.13 20.02 -33.06
CA TYR A 16 11.41 19.97 -32.37
C TYR A 16 11.65 18.67 -31.58
N LEU A 17 10.84 17.63 -31.80
CA LEU A 17 10.90 16.38 -31.03
C LEU A 17 12.30 15.76 -31.02
N ASP A 18 12.95 15.70 -32.18
CA ASP A 18 14.28 15.09 -32.30
C ASP A 18 15.32 15.85 -31.47
N ARG A 19 15.30 17.19 -31.51
CA ARG A 19 16.20 18.03 -30.71
C ARG A 19 15.89 17.90 -29.22
N ILE A 20 14.61 17.86 -28.85
CA ILE A 20 14.18 17.64 -27.45
C ILE A 20 14.76 16.32 -26.94
N VAL A 21 14.66 15.25 -27.74
CA VAL A 21 15.15 13.92 -27.39
C VAL A 21 16.68 13.87 -27.33
N GLU A 22 17.38 14.48 -28.29
CA GLU A 22 18.84 14.54 -28.35
C GLU A 22 19.42 15.25 -27.11
N VAL A 23 18.91 16.43 -26.78
CA VAL A 23 19.39 17.20 -25.62
C VAL A 23 19.10 16.46 -24.32
N ALA A 24 17.91 15.84 -24.21
CA ALA A 24 17.59 14.99 -23.06
C ALA A 24 18.55 13.80 -22.95
N GLN A 25 18.90 13.14 -24.07
CA GLN A 25 19.88 12.05 -24.10
C GLN A 25 21.26 12.50 -23.64
N PHE A 26 21.70 13.69 -24.04
CA PHE A 26 22.97 14.26 -23.60
C PHE A 26 22.98 14.53 -22.09
N TYR A 27 21.89 15.08 -21.54
CA TYR A 27 21.74 15.30 -20.10
C TYR A 27 21.83 13.97 -19.32
N ILE A 28 21.05 12.95 -19.69
CA ILE A 28 21.04 11.66 -18.97
C ILE A 28 22.35 10.87 -19.10
N ALA A 29 23.14 11.11 -20.14
CA ALA A 29 24.44 10.45 -20.29
C ALA A 29 25.45 10.86 -19.21
N THR A 30 25.22 11.99 -18.55
CA THR A 30 26.10 12.56 -17.52
C THR A 30 25.44 12.60 -16.14
N HIS A 31 24.15 12.27 -16.03
CA HIS A 31 23.38 12.38 -14.79
C HIS A 31 22.60 11.10 -14.47
N SER A 32 22.76 10.60 -13.25
CA SER A 32 21.97 9.48 -12.72
C SER A 32 20.66 9.89 -12.02
N TYR A 33 20.47 11.21 -11.82
CA TYR A 33 19.31 11.84 -11.18
C TYR A 33 18.96 13.13 -11.89
N PHE A 34 17.67 13.50 -11.83
CA PHE A 34 17.22 14.80 -12.28
C PHE A 34 17.33 15.78 -11.12
N ILE A 35 18.14 16.82 -11.28
CA ILE A 35 18.35 17.88 -10.30
C ILE A 35 17.96 19.19 -10.99
N ASP A 36 16.94 19.87 -10.48
CA ASP A 36 16.34 21.04 -11.16
C ASP A 36 17.35 22.18 -11.37
N SER A 37 18.19 22.47 -10.36
CA SER A 37 19.24 23.49 -10.47
C SER A 37 20.28 23.18 -11.54
N ASP A 38 20.70 21.92 -11.62
CA ASP A 38 21.73 21.46 -12.56
C ASP A 38 21.15 21.45 -13.97
N PHE A 39 19.91 20.97 -14.12
CA PHE A 39 19.18 20.99 -15.38
C PHE A 39 18.98 22.42 -15.89
N LYS A 40 18.55 23.36 -15.03
CA LYS A 40 18.39 24.77 -15.38
C LYS A 40 19.69 25.38 -15.91
N SER A 41 20.81 25.08 -15.27
CA SER A 41 22.13 25.54 -15.69
C SER A 41 22.55 24.91 -17.02
N PHE A 42 22.27 23.62 -17.20
CA PHE A 42 22.55 22.87 -18.43
C PHE A 42 21.75 23.38 -19.63
N ILE A 43 20.47 23.71 -19.44
CA ILE A 43 19.54 24.03 -20.54
C ILE A 43 19.45 25.53 -20.86
N ALA A 44 20.12 26.39 -20.08
CA ALA A 44 19.94 27.85 -20.09
C ALA A 44 20.03 28.47 -21.50
N ASP A 45 21.04 28.08 -22.27
CA ASP A 45 21.30 28.64 -23.61
C ASP A 45 20.67 27.79 -24.73
N GLU A 46 20.09 26.63 -24.42
CA GLU A 46 19.50 25.76 -25.42
C GLU A 46 18.28 26.44 -26.07
N PHE A 47 18.11 26.23 -27.37
CA PHE A 47 17.10 26.87 -28.24
C PHE A 47 17.24 28.39 -28.44
N SER A 48 18.22 29.06 -27.83
CA SER A 48 18.45 30.50 -28.04
C SER A 48 18.79 30.87 -29.49
N TYR A 49 19.33 29.90 -30.25
CA TYR A 49 19.65 30.04 -31.66
C TYR A 49 18.41 30.06 -32.58
N LEU A 50 17.23 29.66 -32.07
CA LEU A 50 15.96 29.70 -32.79
C LEU A 50 15.32 31.09 -32.68
N THR A 51 15.92 32.06 -33.36
CA THR A 51 15.55 33.49 -33.29
C THR A 51 14.14 33.78 -33.79
N GLU A 52 13.51 32.85 -34.51
CA GLU A 52 12.12 32.91 -34.96
C GLU A 52 11.10 32.55 -33.86
N LEU A 53 11.57 31.93 -32.77
CA LEU A 53 10.75 31.61 -31.61
C LEU A 53 10.81 32.74 -30.59
N THR A 54 9.68 33.00 -29.95
CA THR A 54 9.61 33.89 -28.79
C THR A 54 10.25 33.24 -27.56
N ASP A 55 10.66 34.04 -26.58
CA ASP A 55 11.24 33.55 -25.32
C ASP A 55 10.32 32.54 -24.60
N GLU A 56 9.00 32.74 -24.67
CA GLU A 56 8.01 31.81 -24.08
C GLU A 56 8.02 30.45 -24.78
N GLU A 57 8.22 30.43 -26.10
CA GLU A 57 8.30 29.20 -26.90
C GLU A 57 9.64 28.48 -26.69
N GLN A 58 10.75 29.24 -26.61
CA GLN A 58 12.05 28.68 -26.26
C GLN A 58 12.01 28.06 -24.87
N GLN A 59 11.43 28.75 -23.88
CA GLN A 59 11.26 28.21 -22.53
C GLN A 59 10.40 26.95 -22.53
N TYR A 60 9.30 26.92 -23.30
CA TYR A 60 8.48 25.71 -23.44
C TYR A 60 9.28 24.52 -23.97
N LEU A 61 10.15 24.71 -24.96
CA LEU A 61 11.02 23.65 -25.47
C LEU A 61 12.00 23.15 -24.40
N ARG A 62 12.60 24.06 -23.61
CA ARG A 62 13.45 23.68 -22.46
C ARG A 62 12.68 22.87 -21.42
N ASP A 63 11.45 23.25 -21.12
CA ASP A 63 10.57 22.50 -20.21
C ASP A 63 10.26 21.10 -20.76
N GLN A 64 10.03 20.97 -22.07
CA GLN A 64 9.84 19.65 -22.71
C GLN A 64 11.10 18.77 -22.61
N VAL A 65 12.30 19.35 -22.76
CA VAL A 65 13.56 18.64 -22.51
C VAL A 65 13.65 18.18 -21.06
N GLY A 66 13.25 19.02 -20.10
CA GLY A 66 13.23 18.67 -18.68
C GLY A 66 12.33 17.47 -18.38
N LEU A 67 11.10 17.49 -18.88
CA LEU A 67 10.15 16.38 -18.77
C LEU A 67 10.68 15.10 -19.40
N GLN A 68 11.26 15.20 -20.60
CA GLN A 68 11.83 14.04 -21.30
C GLN A 68 13.03 13.47 -20.56
N SER A 69 13.88 14.32 -20.00
CA SER A 69 15.05 13.93 -19.20
C SER A 69 14.64 13.24 -17.90
N LEU A 70 13.69 13.81 -17.18
CA LEU A 70 13.12 13.24 -15.95
C LEU A 70 12.53 11.85 -16.21
N ALA A 71 11.70 11.71 -17.25
CA ALA A 71 11.09 10.42 -17.60
C ALA A 71 12.14 9.36 -17.93
N ARG A 72 13.16 9.71 -18.71
CA ARG A 72 14.25 8.79 -19.09
C ARG A 72 15.11 8.38 -17.90
N ILE A 73 15.43 9.32 -17.01
CA ILE A 73 16.14 9.02 -15.75
C ILE A 73 15.30 8.06 -14.91
N ALA A 74 14.01 8.36 -14.69
CA ALA A 74 13.11 7.50 -13.92
C ALA A 74 13.05 6.07 -14.50
N THR A 75 12.93 5.92 -15.84
CA THR A 75 12.96 4.61 -16.50
C THR A 75 14.30 3.89 -16.34
N SER A 76 15.43 4.59 -16.53
CA SER A 76 16.77 3.98 -16.36
C SER A 76 16.93 3.46 -14.94
N ARG A 77 16.55 4.25 -13.94
CA ARG A 77 16.65 3.88 -12.53
C ARG A 77 15.76 2.70 -12.17
N ALA A 78 14.53 2.68 -12.67
CA ALA A 78 13.63 1.55 -12.47
C ALA A 78 14.22 0.25 -13.04
N ARG A 79 14.85 0.34 -14.22
CA ARG A 79 15.58 -0.79 -14.82
C ARG A 79 16.77 -1.21 -13.95
N ASP A 80 17.61 -0.26 -13.52
CA ASP A 80 18.81 -0.57 -12.72
C ASP A 80 18.43 -1.20 -11.37
N ARG A 81 17.37 -0.70 -10.71
CA ARG A 81 16.80 -1.34 -9.51
C ARG A 81 16.35 -2.76 -9.79
N LYS A 82 15.52 -2.95 -10.83
CA LYS A 82 15.01 -4.28 -11.20
C LYS A 82 16.14 -5.26 -11.50
N GLU A 83 17.18 -4.82 -12.17
CA GLU A 83 18.35 -5.63 -12.49
C GLU A 83 19.16 -5.99 -11.23
N ILE A 84 19.49 -5.01 -10.40
CA ILE A 84 20.32 -5.20 -9.20
C ILE A 84 19.58 -6.06 -8.16
N PHE A 85 18.33 -5.73 -7.85
CA PHE A 85 17.53 -6.52 -6.90
C PHE A 85 17.14 -7.88 -7.49
N GLY A 86 16.89 -7.97 -8.81
CA GLY A 86 16.68 -9.25 -9.48
C GLY A 86 17.87 -10.19 -9.34
N ARG A 87 19.11 -9.67 -9.47
CA ARG A 87 20.33 -10.45 -9.19
C ARG A 87 20.44 -10.84 -7.72
N LEU A 88 20.15 -9.92 -6.79
CA LEU A 88 20.13 -10.23 -5.35
C LEU A 88 19.19 -11.41 -5.04
N ILE A 89 17.99 -11.42 -5.62
CA ILE A 89 17.01 -12.51 -5.44
C ILE A 89 17.56 -13.80 -6.06
N ALA A 90 18.02 -13.75 -7.32
CA ALA A 90 18.52 -14.91 -8.04
C ALA A 90 19.75 -15.56 -7.39
N ASP A 91 20.65 -14.76 -6.83
CA ASP A 91 21.90 -15.23 -6.20
C ASP A 91 21.68 -15.75 -4.76
N ASN A 92 20.52 -15.48 -4.15
CA ASN A 92 20.25 -15.80 -2.75
C ASN A 92 18.88 -16.50 -2.52
N PRO A 93 18.48 -17.52 -3.31
CA PRO A 93 17.15 -18.14 -3.23
C PRO A 93 16.94 -18.94 -1.93
N ASP A 94 18.01 -19.23 -1.20
CA ASP A 94 17.98 -19.90 0.10
C ASP A 94 17.51 -18.99 1.23
N VAL A 95 17.55 -17.67 1.05
CA VAL A 95 17.22 -16.67 2.08
C VAL A 95 16.25 -15.60 1.57
N VAL A 96 16.30 -15.21 0.31
CA VAL A 96 15.42 -14.17 -0.27
C VAL A 96 14.28 -14.86 -1.02
N ILE A 97 13.04 -14.44 -0.76
CA ILE A 97 11.88 -15.00 -1.48
C ILE A 97 11.91 -14.57 -2.95
N HIS A 98 11.41 -15.41 -3.85
CA HIS A 98 11.48 -15.17 -5.29
C HIS A 98 10.74 -13.89 -5.73
N ASP A 99 9.67 -13.54 -5.01
CA ASP A 99 8.79 -12.40 -5.21
C ASP A 99 9.13 -11.22 -4.29
N ALA A 100 10.33 -11.18 -3.71
CA ALA A 100 10.73 -10.10 -2.82
C ALA A 100 10.66 -8.75 -3.53
N ASP A 101 9.99 -7.77 -2.91
CA ASP A 101 9.85 -6.42 -3.46
C ASP A 101 10.67 -5.40 -2.67
N PHE A 102 11.46 -4.60 -3.38
CA PHE A 102 12.36 -3.61 -2.80
C PHE A 102 12.01 -2.20 -3.30
N ALA A 103 11.23 -1.48 -2.49
CA ALA A 103 10.74 -0.14 -2.77
C ALA A 103 11.67 0.94 -2.16
N PHE A 104 12.96 0.89 -2.51
CA PHE A 104 13.97 1.90 -2.19
C PHE A 104 15.05 1.93 -3.28
N ASP A 105 15.97 2.90 -3.22
CA ASP A 105 17.00 3.04 -4.25
C ASP A 105 18.23 2.15 -3.99
N ILE A 106 19.10 2.02 -4.99
CA ILE A 106 20.17 1.02 -4.99
C ILE A 106 21.28 1.30 -3.97
N GLY A 107 21.32 2.47 -3.35
CA GLY A 107 22.37 2.87 -2.41
C GLY A 107 22.38 2.04 -1.12
N TRP A 108 21.25 1.46 -0.73
CA TRP A 108 21.18 0.56 0.42
C TRP A 108 21.45 -0.92 0.10
N ILE A 109 21.80 -1.26 -1.14
CA ILE A 109 21.96 -2.67 -1.55
C ILE A 109 22.97 -3.44 -0.68
N ASP A 110 24.06 -2.81 -0.26
CA ASP A 110 25.07 -3.50 0.55
C ASP A 110 24.58 -3.75 1.98
N LEU A 111 23.70 -2.89 2.53
CA LEU A 111 23.02 -3.17 3.80
C LEU A 111 22.11 -4.39 3.68
N VAL A 112 21.41 -4.54 2.56
CA VAL A 112 20.56 -5.71 2.30
C VAL A 112 21.42 -6.97 2.15
N LYS A 113 22.55 -6.90 1.43
CA LYS A 113 23.49 -8.03 1.32
C LYS A 113 24.05 -8.44 2.69
N ASP A 114 24.40 -7.48 3.55
CA ASP A 114 24.84 -7.74 4.93
C ASP A 114 23.74 -8.47 5.72
N ALA A 115 22.48 -8.03 5.60
CA ALA A 115 21.34 -8.67 6.23
C ALA A 115 21.17 -10.12 5.75
N VAL A 116 21.23 -10.36 4.44
CA VAL A 116 21.17 -11.69 3.84
C VAL A 116 22.31 -12.59 4.34
N ALA A 117 23.54 -12.08 4.37
CA ALA A 117 24.71 -12.82 4.87
C ALA A 117 24.53 -13.20 6.34
N ARG A 118 24.03 -12.28 7.17
CA ARG A 118 23.73 -12.55 8.57
C ARG A 118 22.61 -13.56 8.75
N MET A 119 21.53 -13.46 7.96
CA MET A 119 20.40 -14.39 8.02
C MET A 119 20.82 -15.85 7.74
N ARG A 120 21.85 -16.07 6.91
CA ARG A 120 22.43 -17.41 6.68
C ARG A 120 23.08 -18.02 7.92
N THR A 121 23.52 -17.20 8.87
CA THR A 121 24.13 -17.67 10.12
C THR A 121 23.10 -18.13 11.14
N TYR A 122 21.82 -17.81 10.94
CA TYR A 122 20.76 -18.17 11.86
C TYR A 122 20.45 -19.66 11.82
N PRO A 123 19.96 -20.25 12.94
CA PRO A 123 19.54 -21.64 12.95
C PRO A 123 18.50 -21.93 11.86
N LYS A 124 18.69 -23.03 11.11
CA LYS A 124 17.74 -23.43 10.06
C LYS A 124 16.30 -23.63 10.56
N SER A 125 16.13 -23.97 11.84
CA SER A 125 14.82 -24.11 12.48
C SER A 125 14.04 -22.80 12.52
N TRP A 126 14.70 -21.65 12.45
CA TRP A 126 14.05 -20.34 12.46
C TRP A 126 13.36 -20.01 11.13
N ARG A 127 13.67 -20.74 10.04
CA ARG A 127 13.06 -20.56 8.70
C ARG A 127 13.05 -19.11 8.22
N VAL A 128 14.11 -18.35 8.53
CA VAL A 128 14.17 -16.93 8.21
C VAL A 128 14.24 -16.72 6.69
N ARG A 129 13.42 -15.80 6.18
CA ARG A 129 13.36 -15.39 4.78
C ARG A 129 13.23 -13.87 4.67
N LEU A 130 13.88 -13.27 3.68
CA LEU A 130 13.77 -11.85 3.36
C LEU A 130 12.68 -11.68 2.32
N ASP A 131 11.59 -11.01 2.70
CA ASP A 131 10.41 -10.82 1.86
C ASP A 131 10.49 -9.53 1.04
N GLY A 132 11.45 -8.65 1.34
CA GLY A 132 11.64 -7.38 0.65
C GLY A 132 12.02 -6.25 1.59
N GLY A 133 11.72 -5.03 1.18
CA GLY A 133 11.80 -3.86 2.04
C GLY A 133 11.37 -2.58 1.35
N LYS A 134 11.20 -1.50 2.12
CA LYS A 134 10.81 -0.19 1.59
C LYS A 134 11.54 0.95 2.29
N GLU A 135 11.63 2.08 1.60
CA GLU A 135 11.96 3.34 2.24
C GLU A 135 10.76 3.82 3.08
N LYS A 136 11.02 4.25 4.32
CA LYS A 136 10.01 4.87 5.19
C LYS A 136 10.64 6.01 5.99
N PHE A 137 10.17 7.23 5.74
CA PHE A 137 10.64 8.46 6.42
C PHE A 137 12.16 8.68 6.36
N GLY A 138 12.80 8.22 5.29
CA GLY A 138 14.22 8.31 5.04
C GLY A 138 15.07 7.18 5.60
N CYS A 139 14.48 6.09 6.08
CA CYS A 139 15.21 4.89 6.49
C CYS A 139 14.76 3.62 5.75
N CYS A 140 15.65 2.63 5.71
CA CYS A 140 15.40 1.31 5.14
C CYS A 140 14.64 0.45 6.16
N VAL A 141 13.50 -0.10 5.76
CA VAL A 141 12.71 -1.05 6.55
C VAL A 141 12.65 -2.37 5.79
N LEU A 142 13.22 -3.43 6.36
CA LEU A 142 13.20 -4.78 5.78
C LEU A 142 12.01 -5.60 6.27
N PHE A 143 11.42 -6.38 5.36
CA PHE A 143 10.38 -7.37 5.64
C PHE A 143 11.01 -8.75 5.69
N VAL A 144 10.77 -9.48 6.79
CA VAL A 144 11.46 -10.74 7.09
C VAL A 144 10.49 -11.71 7.74
N SER A 145 10.18 -12.81 7.09
CA SER A 145 9.35 -13.89 7.63
C SER A 145 10.23 -14.90 8.38
N PHE A 146 9.71 -15.44 9.48
CA PHE A 146 10.42 -16.38 10.35
C PHE A 146 9.46 -17.17 11.25
N ASP A 147 9.95 -18.25 11.85
CA ASP A 147 9.21 -19.02 12.85
C ASP A 147 9.20 -18.28 14.20
N ILE A 148 8.08 -17.62 14.51
CA ILE A 148 7.88 -16.86 15.75
C ILE A 148 7.97 -17.75 17.02
N HIS A 149 7.73 -19.05 16.90
CA HIS A 149 7.81 -19.98 18.02
C HIS A 149 9.23 -20.47 18.29
N ALA A 150 10.16 -20.26 17.35
CA ALA A 150 11.55 -20.61 17.55
C ALA A 150 12.21 -19.69 18.58
N ARG A 151 12.70 -20.28 19.67
CA ARG A 151 13.31 -19.53 20.79
C ARG A 151 14.43 -18.61 20.29
N GLY A 152 14.31 -17.32 20.63
CA GLY A 152 15.30 -16.28 20.31
C GLY A 152 15.20 -15.68 18.91
N CYS A 153 14.38 -16.25 18.02
CA CYS A 153 14.29 -15.81 16.62
C CYS A 153 13.79 -14.38 16.50
N MET A 154 12.65 -14.08 17.14
CA MET A 154 12.02 -12.75 17.08
C MET A 154 12.99 -11.64 17.52
N SER A 155 13.61 -11.78 18.70
CA SER A 155 14.52 -10.76 19.24
C SER A 155 15.74 -10.53 18.35
N GLU A 156 16.30 -11.57 17.75
CA GLU A 156 17.47 -11.45 16.87
C GLU A 156 17.11 -10.86 15.50
N VAL A 157 15.95 -11.23 14.93
CA VAL A 157 15.44 -10.64 13.68
C VAL A 157 15.09 -9.17 13.89
N GLU A 158 14.42 -8.81 14.99
CA GLU A 158 14.12 -7.41 15.33
C GLU A 158 15.40 -6.59 15.53
N ARG A 159 16.40 -7.15 16.24
CA ARG A 159 17.70 -6.50 16.41
C ARG A 159 18.38 -6.25 15.06
N MET A 160 18.37 -7.23 14.17
CA MET A 160 18.93 -7.08 12.82
C MET A 160 18.19 -6.01 12.01
N ARG A 161 16.86 -6.04 11.99
CA ARG A 161 16.05 -5.03 11.29
C ARG A 161 16.36 -3.62 11.80
N GLU A 162 16.45 -3.46 13.12
CA GLU A 162 16.76 -2.18 13.74
C GLU A 162 18.18 -1.71 13.43
N GLU A 163 19.16 -2.61 13.42
CA GLU A 163 20.53 -2.31 13.02
C GLU A 163 20.60 -1.82 11.57
N ILE A 164 19.91 -2.50 10.64
CA ILE A 164 19.85 -2.07 9.23
C ILE A 164 19.16 -0.71 9.11
N ARG A 165 18.05 -0.50 9.83
CA ARG A 165 17.34 0.79 9.86
C ARG A 165 18.26 1.90 10.33
N LEU A 166 18.95 1.72 11.45
CA LEU A 166 19.87 2.71 12.00
C LEU A 166 21.07 2.97 11.07
N ARG A 167 21.67 1.92 10.49
CA ARG A 167 22.75 2.06 9.52
C ARG A 167 22.30 2.83 8.27
N SER A 168 21.07 2.59 7.80
CA SER A 168 20.52 3.26 6.63
C SER A 168 20.39 4.78 6.79
N LEU A 169 20.25 5.30 8.02
CA LEU A 169 20.21 6.73 8.33
C LEU A 169 21.56 7.45 8.12
N GLY A 170 22.65 6.68 8.02
CA GLY A 170 23.99 7.20 7.68
C GLY A 170 24.44 6.88 6.26
N VAL A 171 23.59 6.24 5.45
CA VAL A 171 23.93 5.78 4.09
C VAL A 171 22.96 6.41 3.11
N CYS A 172 23.49 7.03 2.07
CA CYS A 172 22.68 7.61 1.01
C CYS A 172 21.88 6.52 0.28
N ASP A 173 20.54 6.58 0.33
CA ASP A 173 19.63 5.64 -0.36
C ASP A 173 19.92 5.57 -1.87
N ILE A 174 20.49 6.64 -2.40
CA ILE A 174 20.71 6.85 -3.81
C ILE A 174 22.02 6.22 -4.33
N CYS A 175 23.13 6.36 -3.61
CA CYS A 175 24.47 5.97 -4.10
C CYS A 175 25.29 5.14 -3.11
N GLY A 176 24.83 4.95 -1.88
CA GLY A 176 25.52 4.17 -0.86
C GLY A 176 26.68 4.89 -0.16
N GLU A 177 27.00 6.13 -0.55
CA GLU A 177 27.98 6.95 0.17
C GLU A 177 27.44 7.42 1.54
N GLN A 178 28.31 7.99 2.37
CA GLN A 178 27.91 8.56 3.64
C GLN A 178 26.85 9.66 3.44
N GLY A 179 25.70 9.46 4.08
CA GLY A 179 24.55 10.36 4.03
C GLY A 179 24.11 10.80 5.40
N ARG A 180 23.07 11.65 5.42
CA ARG A 180 22.31 11.97 6.62
C ARG A 180 20.84 12.13 6.26
N LEU A 181 19.96 12.00 7.25
CA LEU A 181 18.55 12.31 7.06
C LEU A 181 18.42 13.76 6.60
N ARG A 182 17.79 13.94 5.44
CA ARG A 182 17.47 15.23 4.86
C ARG A 182 15.96 15.43 4.83
N ILE A 183 15.51 16.66 5.06
CA ILE A 183 14.10 17.00 5.11
C ILE A 183 13.84 18.15 4.13
N GLY A 184 13.34 17.80 2.94
CA GLY A 184 12.87 18.75 1.94
C GLY A 184 11.35 18.66 1.81
N GLN A 185 10.85 18.51 0.58
CA GLN A 185 9.44 18.18 0.34
C GLN A 185 9.03 16.84 0.97
N TRP A 186 9.97 15.90 1.08
CA TRP A 186 9.85 14.66 1.84
C TRP A 186 11.14 14.38 2.61
N ALA A 187 11.10 13.43 3.55
CA ALA A 187 12.27 13.01 4.30
C ALA A 187 13.00 11.88 3.55
N LYS A 188 14.31 12.00 3.36
CA LYS A 188 15.13 10.95 2.73
C LYS A 188 16.57 11.01 3.22
N THR A 189 17.22 9.87 3.47
CA THR A 189 18.65 9.86 3.79
C THR A 189 19.47 9.92 2.51
N VAL A 190 20.17 11.04 2.31
CA VAL A 190 21.02 11.27 1.13
C VAL A 190 22.32 11.98 1.50
N CYS A 191 23.35 11.82 0.66
CA CYS A 191 24.58 12.60 0.75
C CYS A 191 24.38 14.01 0.18
N ASP A 192 25.33 14.91 0.43
CA ASP A 192 25.25 16.32 0.02
C ASP A 192 25.09 16.47 -1.50
N ARG A 193 25.75 15.61 -2.28
CA ARG A 193 25.63 15.58 -3.74
C ARG A 193 24.19 15.33 -4.22
N HIS A 194 23.43 14.53 -3.47
CA HIS A 194 22.06 14.17 -3.83
C HIS A 194 21.01 14.90 -3.00
N ALA A 195 21.42 15.81 -2.12
CA ALA A 195 20.50 16.66 -1.37
C ALA A 195 19.60 17.47 -2.33
N ALA A 196 20.14 17.95 -3.45
CA ALA A 196 19.40 18.74 -4.44
C ALA A 196 18.21 17.98 -5.08
N VAL A 197 18.16 16.65 -5.00
CA VAL A 197 17.01 15.85 -5.47
C VAL A 197 15.75 16.12 -4.65
N LEU A 198 15.88 16.56 -3.39
CA LEU A 198 14.78 16.85 -2.48
C LEU A 198 14.20 18.27 -2.66
N GLY A 199 14.76 19.05 -3.58
CA GLY A 199 14.40 20.45 -3.79
C GLY A 199 14.90 21.35 -2.66
N GLU A 200 14.08 22.33 -2.31
CA GLU A 200 14.37 23.25 -1.20
C GLU A 200 14.28 22.51 0.14
N MET A 201 15.33 22.66 0.96
CA MET A 201 15.39 22.05 2.28
C MET A 201 14.53 22.84 3.26
N ARG A 202 13.87 22.14 4.16
CA ARG A 202 13.14 22.77 5.28
C ARG A 202 14.11 23.36 6.29
N GLU A 203 13.60 24.30 7.08
CA GLU A 203 14.36 24.96 8.16
C GLU A 203 14.81 24.01 9.28
N ASP A 204 14.22 22.81 9.36
CA ASP A 204 14.58 21.75 10.29
C ASP A 204 15.46 20.64 9.69
N ASP A 205 15.93 20.81 8.44
CA ASP A 205 16.91 19.90 7.83
C ASP A 205 18.16 19.75 8.71
N GLY A 206 18.51 18.50 9.02
CA GLY A 206 19.69 18.19 9.82
C GLY A 206 19.54 18.40 11.33
N LYS A 207 18.38 18.86 11.83
CA LYS A 207 18.10 18.85 13.28
C LYS A 207 17.84 17.43 13.79
N TRP A 208 17.31 16.57 12.94
CA TRP A 208 16.93 15.21 13.28
C TRP A 208 17.89 14.19 12.66
N ALA A 209 18.39 13.27 13.49
CA ALA A 209 19.20 12.15 13.04
C ALA A 209 18.36 10.89 12.73
N ASP A 210 17.16 10.78 13.33
CA ASP A 210 16.27 9.63 13.20
C ASP A 210 14.81 10.10 13.13
N PRO A 211 14.06 9.78 12.07
CA PRO A 211 12.65 10.18 11.93
C PRO A 211 11.75 9.56 13.00
N TRP A 212 12.14 8.44 13.64
CA TRP A 212 11.35 7.81 14.67
C TRP A 212 11.47 8.48 16.05
N ARG A 213 12.41 9.42 16.19
CA ARG A 213 12.55 10.27 17.39
C ARG A 213 11.83 11.61 17.29
N TRP A 214 11.12 11.87 16.18
CA TRP A 214 10.42 13.15 15.93
C TRP A 214 9.47 13.53 17.09
N HIS A 215 8.88 12.55 17.76
CA HIS A 215 7.93 12.77 18.86
C HIS A 215 8.54 12.69 20.27
N GLU A 216 9.81 12.32 20.41
CA GLU A 216 10.42 12.14 21.74
C GLU A 216 10.77 13.47 22.42
N GLU A 217 10.92 14.55 21.65
CA GLU A 217 11.29 15.87 22.16
C GLU A 217 10.11 16.82 22.39
N GLN A 218 8.85 16.40 22.18
CA GLN A 218 7.74 17.17 22.74
C GLN A 218 7.81 17.05 24.27
N PRO A 219 7.90 18.18 25.01
CA PRO A 219 7.86 18.15 26.47
C PRO A 219 6.67 17.31 26.90
N LEU A 220 6.88 16.37 27.83
CA LEU A 220 5.82 15.49 28.34
C LEU A 220 4.58 16.28 28.82
N GLU A 221 4.80 17.54 29.20
CA GLU A 221 3.80 18.53 29.59
C GLU A 221 2.76 18.84 28.50
N ASP A 222 3.15 18.85 27.22
CA ASP A 222 2.25 19.12 26.09
C ASP A 222 1.41 17.89 25.71
N HIS A 223 1.96 16.68 25.91
CA HIS A 223 1.23 15.43 25.68
C HIS A 223 0.17 15.14 26.74
N ILE A 224 0.39 15.55 28.00
CA ILE A 224 -0.59 15.37 29.08
C ILE A 224 -1.81 16.26 28.81
N ALA A 225 -1.64 17.48 28.32
CA ALA A 225 -2.75 18.39 28.02
C ALA A 225 -3.70 17.87 26.92
N ALA A 226 -3.19 17.13 25.93
CA ALA A 226 -3.99 16.56 24.85
C ALA A 226 -4.70 15.24 25.23
N THR A 227 -4.19 14.51 26.22
CA THR A 227 -4.66 13.14 26.53
C THR A 227 -5.40 13.02 27.88
N SER A 228 -5.40 14.06 28.71
CA SER A 228 -6.00 14.04 30.06
C SER A 228 -7.52 14.19 30.11
N SER A 229 -8.21 14.10 28.98
CA SER A 229 -9.69 14.05 28.95
C SER A 229 -10.30 12.65 29.05
N SER A 230 -9.55 11.54 29.09
CA SER A 230 -10.21 10.20 29.06
C SER A 230 -9.56 9.02 29.81
N VAL A 231 -8.72 9.22 30.82
CA VAL A 231 -8.13 8.06 31.54
C VAL A 231 -8.15 8.28 33.05
N ALA A 232 -9.35 8.16 33.64
CA ALA A 232 -9.53 8.13 35.09
C ALA A 232 -9.74 6.71 35.66
N ASP A 233 -9.90 5.68 34.83
CA ASP A 233 -10.18 4.32 35.29
C ASP A 233 -9.28 3.33 34.56
N VAL A 234 -8.17 2.91 35.18
CA VAL A 234 -7.61 1.53 35.20
C VAL A 234 -6.29 1.60 35.98
N GLN A 235 -6.33 1.31 37.28
CA GLN A 235 -5.12 0.92 38.01
C GLN A 235 -5.48 -0.07 39.13
N ALA A 236 -5.44 -1.35 38.80
CA ALA A 236 -5.43 -2.43 39.78
C ALA A 236 -4.73 -3.67 39.20
N GLY A 237 -3.61 -4.06 39.82
CA GLY A 237 -3.10 -5.43 39.80
C GLY A 237 -1.98 -5.71 38.80
N LEU A 238 -0.74 -5.75 39.30
CA LEU A 238 0.29 -6.74 38.98
C LEU A 238 1.55 -6.44 39.81
N ASP A 239 1.56 -6.95 41.04
CA ASP A 239 2.77 -7.12 41.84
C ASP A 239 3.43 -8.44 41.42
N ASP A 240 4.54 -8.36 40.68
CA ASP A 240 5.44 -9.49 40.47
C ASP A 240 6.87 -9.03 40.83
N GLU A 241 7.36 -9.58 41.93
CA GLU A 241 8.55 -9.19 42.66
C GLU A 241 9.81 -9.72 41.95
N TYR A 242 10.56 -8.83 41.30
CA TYR A 242 11.89 -9.16 40.76
C TYR A 242 12.93 -9.21 41.89
N PRO A 243 13.90 -10.16 41.86
CA PRO A 243 14.96 -10.22 42.86
C PRO A 243 15.83 -8.95 42.82
N PRO A 244 16.25 -8.42 43.99
CA PRO A 244 16.92 -7.12 44.10
C PRO A 244 18.25 -7.04 43.35
N GLU A 245 18.87 -8.18 43.04
CA GLU A 245 20.11 -8.28 42.28
C GLU A 245 19.93 -7.93 40.78
N ALA A 246 18.73 -8.16 40.22
CA ALA A 246 18.42 -7.73 38.84
C ALA A 246 18.15 -6.23 38.75
N ALA A 247 17.70 -5.60 39.83
CA ALA A 247 17.41 -4.18 39.88
C ALA A 247 18.67 -3.29 39.86
N GLU A 248 19.82 -3.78 40.35
CA GLU A 248 21.08 -3.02 40.26
C GLU A 248 21.67 -3.00 38.85
N VAL A 249 21.57 -4.11 38.10
CA VAL A 249 22.05 -4.19 36.71
C VAL A 249 21.15 -3.37 35.75
N LEU A 250 19.89 -3.13 36.13
CA LEU A 250 18.91 -2.41 35.33
C LEU A 250 18.81 -0.90 35.65
N LYS A 251 19.47 -0.39 36.69
CA LYS A 251 19.42 1.04 37.07
C LYS A 251 20.07 1.97 36.04
N ASP A 252 21.04 1.47 35.29
CA ASP A 252 21.78 2.25 34.28
C ASP A 252 21.28 2.03 32.84
N LEU A 253 20.28 1.16 32.66
CA LEU A 253 19.58 0.98 31.40
C LEU A 253 18.23 1.66 31.49
N VAL A 254 18.07 2.78 30.77
CA VAL A 254 16.77 3.45 30.58
C VAL A 254 15.74 2.36 30.23
N PRO A 255 14.64 2.21 31.00
CA PRO A 255 13.70 1.13 30.77
C PRO A 255 13.18 1.21 29.34
N VAL A 256 13.43 0.17 28.54
CA VAL A 256 12.75 0.01 27.26
C VAL A 256 11.27 -0.10 27.56
N ARG A 257 10.53 0.99 27.35
CA ARG A 257 9.07 1.00 27.46
C ARG A 257 8.52 -0.12 26.60
N LYS A 258 7.51 -0.84 27.10
CA LYS A 258 6.76 -1.80 26.30
C LYS A 258 6.18 -1.04 25.11
N ARG A 259 6.68 -1.38 23.92
CA ARG A 259 6.17 -0.89 22.64
C ARG A 259 4.67 -1.21 22.55
N PRO A 260 3.82 -0.30 22.08
CA PRO A 260 2.44 -0.63 21.69
C PRO A 260 2.48 -1.84 20.76
N ARG A 261 1.71 -2.89 21.07
CA ARG A 261 1.76 -4.17 20.35
C ARG A 261 1.06 -4.12 18.98
N ASP A 262 0.46 -2.99 18.61
CA ASP A 262 -0.52 -2.93 17.52
C ASP A 262 -0.05 -2.18 16.25
N HIS A 263 1.25 -2.13 15.96
CA HIS A 263 1.75 -1.40 14.77
C HIS A 263 2.60 -2.24 13.80
N ILE A 264 2.39 -3.56 13.80
CA ILE A 264 2.84 -4.40 12.70
C ILE A 264 1.63 -4.66 11.82
N ALA A 265 1.35 -3.72 10.91
CA ALA A 265 0.66 -4.09 9.69
C ALA A 265 1.68 -4.90 8.87
N ASP A 266 1.72 -6.20 9.12
CA ASP A 266 1.86 -7.16 8.02
C ASP A 266 0.87 -6.71 6.93
N PHE A 267 1.20 -6.91 5.66
CA PHE A 267 0.19 -6.78 4.62
C PHE A 267 -0.95 -7.74 4.97
N MET A 268 -1.96 -7.17 5.62
CA MET A 268 -3.23 -7.80 5.93
C MET A 268 -3.69 -8.52 4.66
N PRO A 269 -4.39 -9.66 4.76
CA PRO A 269 -5.19 -10.10 3.63
C PRO A 269 -5.99 -8.88 3.15
N GLN A 270 -5.77 -8.46 1.89
CA GLN A 270 -6.36 -7.23 1.38
C GLN A 270 -7.86 -7.32 1.62
N THR A 271 -8.41 -6.46 2.47
CA THR A 271 -9.85 -6.47 2.67
C THR A 271 -10.53 -6.11 1.35
N ALA A 272 -11.83 -6.39 1.22
CA ALA A 272 -12.58 -5.98 0.04
C ALA A 272 -12.55 -4.45 -0.15
N ILE A 273 -12.39 -3.68 0.93
CA ILE A 273 -12.20 -2.22 0.87
C ILE A 273 -10.83 -1.90 0.27
N SER A 274 -9.75 -2.48 0.80
CA SER A 274 -8.38 -2.30 0.28
C SER A 274 -8.25 -2.64 -1.21
N ARG A 275 -8.86 -3.74 -1.66
CA ARG A 275 -8.89 -4.11 -3.09
C ARG A 275 -9.63 -3.08 -3.94
N GLN A 276 -10.77 -2.59 -3.46
CA GLN A 276 -11.53 -1.56 -4.16
C GLN A 276 -10.71 -0.26 -4.29
N ILE A 277 -10.02 0.16 -3.22
CA ILE A 277 -9.17 1.36 -3.25
C ILE A 277 -8.04 1.19 -4.27
N ALA A 278 -7.39 0.01 -4.30
CA ALA A 278 -6.36 -0.30 -5.29
C ALA A 278 -6.90 -0.24 -6.74
N ALA A 279 -8.07 -0.83 -7.00
CA ALA A 279 -8.69 -0.78 -8.32
C ALA A 279 -9.11 0.64 -8.74
N ASP A 280 -9.47 1.50 -7.77
CA ASP A 280 -9.83 2.89 -8.03
C ASP A 280 -8.59 3.77 -8.26
N ILE A 281 -7.45 3.45 -7.63
CA ILE A 281 -6.16 4.11 -7.91
C ILE A 281 -5.83 4.04 -9.40
N ASP A 282 -6.08 2.90 -10.05
CA ASP A 282 -5.83 2.71 -11.49
C ASP A 282 -6.79 3.50 -12.40
N LYS A 283 -7.96 3.91 -11.88
CA LYS A 283 -9.02 4.60 -12.65
C LYS A 283 -9.05 6.11 -12.43
N LYS A 284 -8.37 6.62 -11.41
CA LYS A 284 -8.33 8.06 -11.09
C LYS A 284 -7.04 8.68 -11.64
N PHE A 285 -6.97 10.00 -11.66
CA PHE A 285 -5.79 10.75 -12.10
C PHE A 285 -5.55 11.98 -11.23
N GLY A 286 -4.28 12.43 -11.18
CA GLY A 286 -3.85 13.64 -10.46
C GLY A 286 -3.98 13.52 -8.94
N ARG A 287 -4.22 14.65 -8.27
CA ARG A 287 -4.27 14.76 -6.79
C ARG A 287 -5.12 13.71 -6.09
N LYS A 288 -6.21 13.26 -6.72
CA LYS A 288 -7.09 12.23 -6.16
C LYS A 288 -6.39 10.88 -6.00
N VAL A 289 -5.54 10.49 -6.95
CA VAL A 289 -4.74 9.26 -6.85
C VAL A 289 -3.73 9.38 -5.72
N ASP A 290 -3.03 10.51 -5.66
CA ASP A 290 -2.03 10.76 -4.63
C ASP A 290 -2.64 10.60 -3.23
N LEU A 291 -3.84 11.17 -3.01
CA LEU A 291 -4.59 11.01 -1.77
C LEU A 291 -4.96 9.56 -1.45
N LEU A 292 -5.40 8.78 -2.45
CA LEU A 292 -5.76 7.37 -2.25
C LEU A 292 -4.53 6.53 -1.91
N VAL A 293 -3.40 6.77 -2.57
CA VAL A 293 -2.13 6.06 -2.31
C VAL A 293 -1.59 6.42 -0.92
N GLU A 294 -1.63 7.71 -0.56
CA GLU A 294 -1.10 8.21 0.69
C GLU A 294 -1.93 7.76 1.91
N LEU A 295 -3.26 7.73 1.76
CA LEU A 295 -4.20 7.52 2.88
C LEU A 295 -4.92 6.17 2.83
N ILE A 296 -4.48 5.20 2.03
CA ILE A 296 -5.21 3.92 1.84
C ILE A 296 -5.58 3.22 3.15
N VAL A 297 -4.63 3.13 4.10
CA VAL A 297 -4.84 2.46 5.39
C VAL A 297 -5.82 3.25 6.25
N GLN A 298 -5.70 4.58 6.26
CA GLN A 298 -6.55 5.46 7.04
C GLN A 298 -7.98 5.46 6.49
N ILE A 299 -8.15 5.47 5.16
CA ILE A 299 -9.45 5.34 4.49
C ILE A 299 -10.08 4.00 4.84
N GLU A 300 -9.34 2.90 4.76
CA GLU A 300 -9.86 1.58 5.14
C GLU A 300 -10.34 1.53 6.59
N LEU A 301 -9.52 1.97 7.54
CA LEU A 301 -9.89 2.03 8.96
C LEU A 301 -11.11 2.91 9.19
N ALA A 302 -11.18 4.06 8.51
CA ALA A 302 -12.31 4.96 8.58
C ALA A 302 -13.60 4.30 8.07
N VAL A 303 -13.54 3.67 6.90
CA VAL A 303 -14.69 2.98 6.32
C VAL A 303 -15.17 1.86 7.24
N VAL A 304 -14.27 1.03 7.79
CA VAL A 304 -14.62 -0.07 8.71
C VAL A 304 -15.30 0.44 9.98
N ALA A 305 -14.79 1.50 10.59
CA ALA A 305 -15.36 2.05 11.80
C ALA A 305 -16.71 2.76 11.53
N ALA A 306 -16.85 3.46 10.39
CA ALA A 306 -18.11 4.05 9.94
C ALA A 306 -19.23 3.01 9.80
N MET A 307 -18.90 1.73 9.55
CA MET A 307 -19.90 0.66 9.49
C MET A 307 -20.65 0.43 10.80
N SER A 308 -20.08 0.82 11.94
CA SER A 308 -20.70 0.66 13.27
C SER A 308 -21.57 1.85 13.69
N VAL A 309 -21.68 2.85 12.81
CA VAL A 309 -22.39 4.11 13.04
C VAL A 309 -23.72 4.11 12.26
N ALA A 310 -24.75 4.76 12.78
CA ALA A 310 -26.03 4.89 12.08
C ALA A 310 -25.86 5.64 10.74
N ASP A 311 -26.70 5.33 9.74
CA ASP A 311 -26.58 5.91 8.38
C ASP A 311 -26.56 7.45 8.35
N ASP A 312 -27.34 8.07 9.24
CA ASP A 312 -27.45 9.51 9.41
C ASP A 312 -26.19 10.14 10.05
N ASP A 313 -25.39 9.34 10.75
CA ASP A 313 -24.19 9.78 11.47
C ASP A 313 -22.88 9.48 10.71
N VAL A 314 -22.91 8.68 9.63
CA VAL A 314 -21.70 8.30 8.85
C VAL A 314 -20.94 9.51 8.34
N ASP A 315 -21.63 10.53 7.82
CA ASP A 315 -21.00 11.75 7.29
C ASP A 315 -20.30 12.54 8.40
N PHE A 316 -20.94 12.68 9.56
CA PHE A 316 -20.39 13.37 10.71
C PHE A 316 -19.14 12.66 11.24
N TRP A 317 -19.21 11.34 11.33
CA TRP A 317 -18.11 10.49 11.78
C TRP A 317 -16.91 10.57 10.83
N LEU A 318 -17.11 10.41 9.52
CA LEU A 318 -16.03 10.48 8.53
C LEU A 318 -15.34 11.85 8.50
N ARG A 319 -16.11 12.94 8.63
CA ARG A 319 -15.54 14.29 8.74
C ARG A 319 -14.65 14.43 9.97
N THR A 320 -15.13 13.95 11.12
CA THR A 320 -14.38 13.99 12.37
C THR A 320 -13.05 13.24 12.26
N GLU A 321 -13.03 12.10 11.56
CA GLU A 321 -11.77 11.38 11.31
C GLU A 321 -10.84 12.13 10.37
N PHE A 322 -11.35 12.73 9.29
CA PHE A 322 -10.47 13.45 8.35
C PHE A 322 -9.89 14.73 8.94
N ASP A 323 -10.62 15.39 9.83
CA ASP A 323 -10.10 16.52 10.58
C ASP A 323 -8.92 16.10 11.47
N ARG A 324 -8.90 14.86 11.97
CA ARG A 324 -7.75 14.31 12.72
C ARG A 324 -6.54 14.03 11.81
N TRP A 325 -6.77 13.79 10.52
CA TRP A 325 -5.69 13.53 9.56
C TRP A 325 -4.94 14.79 9.14
N GLN A 326 -5.49 15.99 9.39
CA GLN A 326 -4.83 17.26 9.09
C GLN A 326 -3.49 17.43 9.83
N GLY A 327 -3.26 16.70 10.93
CA GLY A 327 -1.97 16.65 11.62
C GLY A 327 -0.87 15.90 10.85
N VAL A 328 -1.23 15.10 9.84
CA VAL A 328 -0.30 14.29 9.02
C VAL A 328 0.07 15.03 7.72
N GLN A 329 -0.87 15.79 7.13
CA GLN A 329 -0.65 16.66 5.96
C GLN A 329 -1.79 17.70 5.89
N PRO A 330 -1.55 18.97 5.49
CA PRO A 330 -2.64 19.92 5.26
C PRO A 330 -3.47 19.50 4.04
N LEU A 331 -4.69 19.01 4.27
CA LEU A 331 -5.67 18.71 3.23
C LEU A 331 -6.39 19.99 2.80
N SER A 332 -6.56 20.19 1.49
CA SER A 332 -7.41 21.28 0.99
C SER A 332 -8.90 20.97 1.23
N GLU A 333 -9.77 21.98 1.17
CA GLU A 333 -11.23 21.75 1.24
C GLU A 333 -11.71 20.79 0.13
N ASP A 334 -11.11 20.90 -1.06
CA ASP A 334 -11.39 20.01 -2.20
C ASP A 334 -10.94 18.56 -1.95
N ASP A 335 -9.77 18.37 -1.30
CA ASP A 335 -9.26 17.07 -0.90
C ASP A 335 -10.20 16.42 0.13
N CYS A 336 -10.58 17.16 1.17
CA CYS A 336 -11.53 16.71 2.19
C CYS A 336 -12.89 16.35 1.59
N ALA A 337 -13.42 17.19 0.69
CA ALA A 337 -14.69 16.92 0.03
C ALA A 337 -14.62 15.70 -0.89
N PHE A 338 -13.49 15.45 -1.55
CA PHE A 338 -13.26 14.25 -2.34
C PHE A 338 -13.22 13.01 -1.44
N LEU A 339 -12.37 12.99 -0.42
CA LEU A 339 -12.22 11.88 0.51
C LEU A 339 -13.55 11.53 1.18
N LEU A 340 -14.36 12.53 1.56
CA LEU A 340 -15.65 12.31 2.21
C LEU A 340 -16.63 11.60 1.31
N ARG A 341 -16.79 12.07 0.07
CA ARG A 341 -17.65 11.39 -0.91
C ARG A 341 -17.16 9.98 -1.20
N TYR A 342 -15.84 9.80 -1.30
CA TYR A 342 -15.22 8.53 -1.63
C TYR A 342 -15.40 7.49 -0.52
N ALA A 343 -15.00 7.82 0.72
CA ALA A 343 -15.14 6.92 1.87
C ALA A 343 -16.61 6.62 2.20
N ARG A 344 -17.52 7.58 2.03
CA ARG A 344 -18.96 7.33 2.18
C ARG A 344 -19.47 6.30 1.18
N SER A 345 -19.07 6.41 -0.09
CA SER A 345 -19.44 5.42 -1.12
C SER A 345 -18.94 4.02 -0.71
N LEU A 346 -17.66 3.91 -0.31
CA LEU A 346 -17.09 2.65 0.15
C LEU A 346 -17.81 2.07 1.36
N ALA A 347 -18.21 2.90 2.34
CA ALA A 347 -18.95 2.45 3.51
C ALA A 347 -20.34 1.91 3.16
N ILE A 348 -21.05 2.58 2.24
CA ILE A 348 -22.35 2.11 1.74
C ILE A 348 -22.19 0.79 0.97
N ASP A 349 -21.22 0.72 0.07
CA ASP A 349 -20.96 -0.48 -0.75
C ASP A 349 -20.60 -1.68 0.13
N GLU A 350 -19.71 -1.48 1.11
CA GLU A 350 -19.30 -2.54 2.03
C GLU A 350 -20.43 -2.96 2.99
N ARG A 351 -21.28 -2.02 3.46
CA ARG A 351 -22.49 -2.34 4.24
C ARG A 351 -23.44 -3.20 3.41
N GLY A 352 -23.71 -2.81 2.17
CA GLY A 352 -24.52 -3.59 1.24
C GLY A 352 -23.93 -4.99 0.97
N ARG A 353 -22.60 -5.12 0.84
CA ARG A 353 -21.95 -6.44 0.71
C ARG A 353 -22.15 -7.29 1.96
N ARG A 354 -22.02 -6.73 3.17
CA ARG A 354 -22.22 -7.48 4.43
C ARG A 354 -23.67 -7.87 4.64
N ASP A 355 -24.61 -6.99 4.32
CA ASP A 355 -26.04 -7.29 4.38
C ASP A 355 -26.36 -8.42 3.40
N ARG A 356 -25.89 -8.36 2.14
CA ARG A 356 -26.02 -9.48 1.20
C ARG A 356 -25.41 -10.79 1.69
N ARG A 357 -24.24 -10.76 2.35
CA ARG A 357 -23.64 -11.96 2.96
C ARG A 357 -24.47 -12.51 4.11
N ARG A 358 -24.99 -11.65 4.99
CA ARG A 358 -25.84 -12.06 6.10
C ARG A 358 -27.16 -12.64 5.59
N ASP A 359 -27.84 -11.90 4.73
CA ASP A 359 -29.10 -12.30 4.13
C ASP A 359 -28.91 -13.56 3.28
N GLY A 360 -27.79 -13.67 2.58
CA GLY A 360 -27.39 -14.85 1.82
C GLY A 360 -27.11 -16.07 2.70
N ALA A 361 -26.43 -15.90 3.83
CA ALA A 361 -26.22 -16.97 4.79
C ALA A 361 -27.54 -17.44 5.42
N GLU A 362 -28.46 -16.52 5.73
CA GLU A 362 -29.80 -16.87 6.19
C GLU A 362 -30.62 -17.59 5.10
N SER A 363 -30.55 -17.11 3.86
CA SER A 363 -31.21 -17.72 2.70
C SER A 363 -30.67 -19.12 2.45
N LEU A 364 -29.34 -19.33 2.48
CA LEU A 364 -28.72 -20.64 2.35
C LEU A 364 -29.09 -21.56 3.51
N GLN A 365 -29.17 -21.05 4.75
CA GLN A 365 -29.65 -21.86 5.88
C GLN A 365 -31.10 -22.31 5.70
N ARG A 366 -32.00 -21.41 5.26
CA ARG A 366 -33.40 -21.76 4.95
C ARG A 366 -33.47 -22.78 3.81
N PHE A 367 -32.68 -22.56 2.75
CA PHE A 367 -32.58 -23.46 1.62
C PHE A 367 -32.11 -24.85 2.04
N LEU A 368 -31.02 -24.96 2.81
CA LEU A 368 -30.49 -26.22 3.32
C LEU A 368 -31.46 -26.90 4.31
N ALA A 369 -32.26 -26.13 5.05
CA ALA A 369 -33.32 -26.69 5.90
C ALA A 369 -34.44 -27.36 5.07
N ASP A 370 -34.77 -26.79 3.91
CA ASP A 370 -35.72 -27.36 2.95
C ASP A 370 -35.13 -28.53 2.13
N HIS A 371 -33.80 -28.64 2.08
CA HIS A 371 -33.03 -29.61 1.29
C HIS A 371 -31.98 -30.37 2.14
N PRO A 372 -32.42 -31.27 3.04
CA PRO A 372 -31.54 -31.92 4.02
C PRO A 372 -30.48 -32.85 3.41
N ASP A 373 -30.69 -33.33 2.18
CA ASP A 373 -29.72 -34.10 1.41
C ASP A 373 -28.48 -33.27 1.03
N LEU A 374 -28.67 -31.98 0.75
CA LEU A 374 -27.59 -31.05 0.40
C LEU A 374 -26.79 -30.56 1.62
N VAL A 375 -27.33 -30.72 2.85
CA VAL A 375 -26.64 -30.32 4.09
C VAL A 375 -25.31 -31.07 4.24
N ALA A 376 -25.29 -32.36 3.92
CA ALA A 376 -24.09 -33.18 4.04
C ALA A 376 -23.04 -32.78 2.98
N GLU A 377 -23.48 -32.45 1.77
CA GLU A 377 -22.63 -31.99 0.67
C GLU A 377 -22.02 -30.62 0.98
N ALA A 378 -22.84 -29.65 1.41
CA ALA A 378 -22.38 -28.32 1.80
C ALA A 378 -21.42 -28.34 2.99
N ALA A 379 -21.60 -29.29 3.93
CA ALA A 379 -20.69 -29.51 5.06
C ALA A 379 -19.39 -30.23 4.68
N ALA A 380 -19.39 -30.97 3.57
CA ALA A 380 -18.20 -31.64 3.05
C ALA A 380 -17.31 -30.70 2.21
N LEU A 381 -17.84 -29.57 1.73
CA LEU A 381 -17.04 -28.53 1.07
C LEU A 381 -16.00 -27.94 2.03
N GLY A 382 -14.77 -27.80 1.55
CA GLY A 382 -13.67 -27.20 2.29
C GLY A 382 -12.87 -26.22 1.42
N GLY A 383 -12.02 -25.42 2.06
CA GLY A 383 -11.16 -24.46 1.35
C GLY A 383 -11.95 -23.49 0.47
N ARG A 384 -11.56 -23.38 -0.80
CA ARG A 384 -12.09 -22.39 -1.76
C ARG A 384 -13.58 -22.57 -2.07
N GLU A 385 -14.04 -23.81 -2.23
CA GLU A 385 -15.44 -24.11 -2.54
C GLU A 385 -16.38 -23.65 -1.43
N ARG A 386 -15.94 -23.81 -0.17
CA ARG A 386 -16.67 -23.34 1.00
C ARG A 386 -16.71 -21.82 1.06
N GLU A 387 -15.59 -21.15 0.77
CA GLU A 387 -15.52 -19.70 0.70
C GLU A 387 -16.48 -19.13 -0.36
N LEU A 388 -16.53 -19.75 -1.55
CA LEU A 388 -17.44 -19.35 -2.62
C LEU A 388 -18.89 -19.57 -2.23
N LEU A 389 -19.22 -20.72 -1.64
CA LEU A 389 -20.58 -20.98 -1.15
C LEU A 389 -21.00 -19.94 -0.12
N ASP A 390 -20.14 -19.60 0.85
CA ASP A 390 -20.46 -18.61 1.88
C ASP A 390 -20.51 -17.18 1.30
N ALA A 391 -19.72 -16.86 0.27
CA ALA A 391 -19.70 -15.55 -0.37
C ALA A 391 -20.91 -15.29 -1.28
N TYR A 392 -21.37 -16.30 -2.02
CA TYR A 392 -22.46 -16.22 -3.01
C TYR A 392 -23.73 -16.96 -2.58
N ALA A 393 -23.82 -17.33 -1.30
CA ALA A 393 -24.95 -18.06 -0.70
C ALA A 393 -26.32 -17.48 -1.07
N GLY A 394 -26.45 -16.15 -1.04
CA GLY A 394 -27.69 -15.45 -1.38
C GLY A 394 -28.03 -15.55 -2.85
N ASP A 395 -27.08 -15.21 -3.73
CA ASP A 395 -27.27 -15.23 -5.17
C ASP A 395 -27.54 -16.65 -5.70
N LEU A 396 -26.88 -17.67 -5.13
CA LEU A 396 -27.13 -19.09 -5.39
C LEU A 396 -28.56 -19.49 -4.98
N THR A 397 -28.99 -19.04 -3.81
CA THR A 397 -30.33 -19.35 -3.30
C THR A 397 -31.40 -18.67 -4.14
N ASP A 398 -31.20 -17.40 -4.52
CA ASP A 398 -32.13 -16.65 -5.36
C ASP A 398 -32.21 -17.25 -6.77
N SER A 399 -31.08 -17.68 -7.33
CA SER A 399 -31.02 -18.39 -8.61
C SER A 399 -31.77 -19.72 -8.57
N ALA A 400 -31.60 -20.51 -7.50
CA ALA A 400 -32.33 -21.75 -7.26
C ALA A 400 -33.83 -21.53 -6.95
N GLN A 401 -34.19 -20.34 -6.45
CA GLN A 401 -35.59 -19.95 -6.22
C GLN A 401 -36.23 -19.29 -7.45
N GLY A 402 -35.44 -18.92 -8.46
CA GLY A 402 -35.80 -18.33 -9.77
C GLY A 402 -36.65 -19.26 -10.65
N ARG A 403 -37.83 -19.62 -10.16
CA ARG A 403 -38.80 -20.51 -10.79
C ARG A 403 -39.54 -19.84 -11.95
N VAL A 404 -39.07 -19.95 -13.20
CA VAL A 404 -39.95 -20.08 -14.40
C VAL A 404 -39.23 -20.71 -15.61
N VAL A 405 -38.21 -21.55 -15.41
CA VAL A 405 -37.42 -22.09 -16.52
C VAL A 405 -37.64 -23.60 -16.61
N LYS A 406 -37.98 -24.12 -17.79
CA LYS A 406 -38.12 -25.58 -17.98
C LYS A 406 -36.76 -26.24 -17.69
N GLU A 407 -36.76 -27.46 -17.17
CA GLU A 407 -35.54 -28.21 -16.80
C GLU A 407 -34.46 -28.19 -17.90
N GLU A 408 -34.87 -28.29 -19.17
CA GLU A 408 -33.99 -28.25 -20.35
C GLU A 408 -33.25 -26.91 -20.57
N TYR A 409 -33.65 -25.82 -19.91
CA TYR A 409 -33.00 -24.50 -19.96
C TYR A 409 -32.39 -24.07 -18.63
N LEU A 410 -32.52 -24.89 -17.57
CA LEU A 410 -32.08 -24.53 -16.22
C LEU A 410 -30.57 -24.30 -16.13
N ASP A 411 -29.77 -25.20 -16.71
CA ASP A 411 -28.30 -25.07 -16.75
C ASP A 411 -27.85 -23.80 -17.51
N GLY A 412 -28.60 -23.40 -18.54
CA GLY A 412 -28.35 -22.18 -19.31
C GLY A 412 -28.71 -20.93 -18.52
N TYR A 413 -29.88 -20.92 -17.88
CA TYR A 413 -30.34 -19.82 -17.05
C TYR A 413 -29.43 -19.56 -15.85
N ILE A 414 -29.05 -20.61 -15.11
CA ILE A 414 -28.13 -20.50 -13.97
C ILE A 414 -26.78 -19.94 -14.41
N ARG A 415 -26.26 -20.37 -15.56
CA ARG A 415 -25.00 -19.85 -16.12
C ARG A 415 -25.12 -18.37 -16.48
N ASP A 416 -26.23 -17.98 -17.10
CA ASP A 416 -26.48 -16.59 -17.50
C ASP A 416 -26.67 -15.69 -16.28
N GLU A 417 -27.34 -16.16 -15.21
CA GLU A 417 -27.48 -15.42 -13.94
C GLU A 417 -26.13 -15.29 -13.22
N ILE A 418 -25.34 -16.36 -13.12
CA ILE A 418 -23.99 -16.31 -12.52
C ILE A 418 -23.11 -15.30 -13.26
N ALA A 419 -23.20 -15.23 -14.59
CA ALA A 419 -22.45 -14.28 -15.39
C ALA A 419 -22.80 -12.81 -15.11
N LEU A 420 -23.95 -12.54 -14.47
CA LEU A 420 -24.39 -11.21 -14.06
C LEU A 420 -23.98 -10.86 -12.62
N TRP A 421 -23.42 -11.80 -11.86
CA TRP A 421 -23.04 -11.54 -10.47
C TRP A 421 -21.89 -10.54 -10.37
N PRO A 422 -21.94 -9.61 -9.39
CA PRO A 422 -20.84 -8.68 -9.14
C PRO A 422 -19.53 -9.45 -8.93
N ASP A 423 -18.47 -8.97 -9.58
CA ASP A 423 -17.10 -9.48 -9.43
C ASP A 423 -16.89 -10.95 -9.90
N VAL A 424 -17.88 -11.58 -10.56
CA VAL A 424 -17.74 -12.95 -11.10
C VAL A 424 -16.62 -13.08 -12.13
N LEU A 425 -16.32 -11.98 -12.84
CA LEU A 425 -15.23 -11.91 -13.81
C LEU A 425 -13.83 -11.94 -13.17
N GLU A 426 -13.75 -11.72 -11.85
CA GLU A 426 -12.50 -11.79 -11.08
C GLU A 426 -12.22 -13.21 -10.56
N LEU A 427 -13.18 -14.13 -10.71
CA LEU A 427 -13.02 -15.54 -10.36
C LEU A 427 -12.17 -16.28 -11.40
N SER A 428 -11.44 -17.30 -10.93
CA SER A 428 -10.71 -18.20 -11.83
C SER A 428 -11.67 -18.88 -12.81
N ASP A 429 -11.15 -19.37 -13.95
CA ASP A 429 -11.97 -20.13 -14.90
C ASP A 429 -12.58 -21.38 -14.22
N ASP A 430 -11.82 -22.05 -13.35
CA ASP A 430 -12.27 -23.21 -12.57
C ASP A 430 -13.41 -22.85 -11.60
N ASP A 431 -13.31 -21.71 -10.89
CA ASP A 431 -14.36 -21.23 -9.98
C ASP A 431 -15.64 -20.88 -10.75
N ARG A 432 -15.51 -20.27 -11.94
CA ARG A 432 -16.65 -19.94 -12.83
C ARG A 432 -17.32 -21.17 -13.42
N GLU A 433 -16.57 -22.24 -13.67
CA GLU A 433 -17.13 -23.52 -14.16
C GLU A 433 -17.81 -24.31 -13.03
N TRP A 434 -17.32 -24.19 -11.80
CA TRP A 434 -17.88 -24.88 -10.62
C TRP A 434 -19.23 -24.31 -10.16
N LEU A 435 -19.39 -22.98 -10.11
CA LEU A 435 -20.60 -22.32 -9.60
C LEU A 435 -21.92 -22.80 -10.26
N PRO A 436 -22.01 -22.96 -11.60
CA PRO A 436 -23.21 -23.49 -12.25
C PRO A 436 -23.53 -24.94 -11.89
N VAL A 437 -22.52 -25.77 -11.59
CA VAL A 437 -22.69 -27.19 -11.24
C VAL A 437 -23.37 -27.32 -9.87
N VAL A 438 -22.97 -26.49 -8.91
CA VAL A 438 -23.57 -26.49 -7.56
C VAL A 438 -25.00 -25.99 -7.59
N ALA A 439 -25.25 -24.89 -8.30
CA ALA A 439 -26.59 -24.31 -8.43
C ALA A 439 -27.56 -25.26 -9.16
N SER A 440 -27.11 -25.95 -10.22
CA SER A 440 -27.95 -26.91 -10.97
C SER A 440 -28.17 -28.23 -10.23
N GLY A 441 -27.21 -28.68 -9.43
CA GLY A 441 -27.34 -29.88 -8.59
C GLY A 441 -28.47 -29.77 -7.57
N ALA A 442 -28.65 -28.58 -7.01
CA ALA A 442 -29.65 -28.31 -5.97
C ALA A 442 -31.11 -28.43 -6.47
N ASP A 443 -31.38 -28.05 -7.72
CA ASP A 443 -32.72 -28.12 -8.32
C ASP A 443 -33.07 -29.51 -8.88
N ARG A 444 -32.07 -30.28 -9.35
CA ARG A 444 -32.28 -31.66 -9.84
C ARG A 444 -32.76 -32.61 -8.74
N CYS A 445 -32.39 -32.37 -7.47
CA CYS A 445 -32.93 -33.09 -6.32
C CYS A 445 -34.44 -32.79 -6.12
N ARG A 446 -34.90 -31.57 -6.44
CA ARG A 446 -36.29 -31.15 -6.28
C ARG A 446 -37.23 -31.68 -7.36
N ILE A 447 -36.79 -31.69 -8.63
CA ILE A 447 -37.57 -32.24 -9.76
C ILE A 447 -37.84 -33.74 -9.58
N ARG A 448 -36.90 -34.47 -8.97
CA ARG A 448 -37.09 -35.89 -8.65
C ARG A 448 -37.99 -36.15 -7.45
N ALA A 449 -38.15 -35.17 -6.55
CA ALA A 449 -38.95 -35.30 -5.34
C ALA A 449 -40.46 -35.03 -5.55
N HIS A 450 -40.85 -34.46 -6.70
CA HIS A 450 -42.25 -34.25 -7.09
C HIS A 450 -42.52 -34.68 -8.54
N PRO A 451 -42.68 -35.99 -8.80
CA PRO A 451 -43.33 -36.46 -10.02
C PRO A 451 -44.84 -36.40 -9.80
N ASP A 452 -45.41 -35.18 -9.90
CA ASP A 452 -46.82 -34.80 -10.11
C ASP A 452 -47.19 -33.49 -9.39
#